data_AF-A0A938YYQ0-F1
#
_entry.id   AF-A0A938YYQ0-F1
#
_cell.length_a   1.000
_cell.length_b   1.000
_cell.length_c   1.000
_cell.angle_alpha   90.00
_cell.angle_beta   90.00
_cell.angle_gamma   90.00
#
_symmetry.space_group_name_H-M   'P 1'
#
loop_
_entity.id
_entity.type
_entity.pdbx_description
1 polymer ?
#
loop_
_entity_poly.entity_id
_entity_poly.type
_entity_poly.pdbx_seq_one_letter_code
_entity_poly.pdbx_strand_id
1 'polypeptide(L)'
;YYMPQIWTSDNTDAIARLKIQYGTSLVYPPSTMGAHVSAIPNHQTQRATDLAIRGNAAMSGLLGYELDLTQLTKEEKAQIKEQITFYKKHRRLLQLGRFVRLLSPYEGNDAAWLYVSPDKKEAIVFYFRVLAEASAPLVTLKLAGLDPDLTYQSGGETFGGDELMQLGLYIDPHLAGDYATQRFHFVAKAPHE
;
A
#
# COMPACT_ATOMS: atom_id res chain seq x y z
N TYR A 1 -22.81 -10.73 -2.43
CA TYR A 1 -24.16 -11.07 -1.91
C TYR A 1 -24.05 -12.04 -0.73
N TYR A 2 -23.49 -13.24 -0.91
CA TYR A 2 -23.38 -14.25 0.17
C TYR A 2 -22.11 -14.12 1.04
N MET A 3 -20.97 -13.87 0.40
CA MET A 3 -19.67 -13.82 1.07
C MET A 3 -19.14 -12.38 1.03
N PRO A 4 -18.78 -11.78 2.17
CA PRO A 4 -18.28 -10.39 2.22
C PRO A 4 -16.82 -10.29 1.73
N GLN A 5 -16.12 -11.41 1.63
CA GLN A 5 -14.75 -11.52 1.13
C GLN A 5 -14.53 -12.82 0.38
N ILE A 6 -13.57 -12.81 -0.54
CA ILE A 6 -13.19 -13.96 -1.37
C ILE A 6 -11.67 -14.03 -1.39
N TRP A 7 -11.12 -15.25 -1.40
CA TRP A 7 -9.69 -15.43 -1.62
C TRP A 7 -9.33 -15.02 -3.06
N THR A 8 -8.58 -13.92 -3.19
CA THR A 8 -8.42 -13.23 -4.48
C THR A 8 -7.61 -14.05 -5.49
N SER A 9 -6.62 -14.81 -5.02
CA SER A 9 -5.76 -15.65 -5.84
C SER A 9 -4.86 -16.51 -4.95
N ASP A 10 -4.62 -17.75 -5.37
CA ASP A 10 -3.59 -18.62 -4.77
C ASP A 10 -2.17 -18.11 -5.03
N ASN A 11 -1.98 -17.20 -6.00
CA ASN A 11 -0.71 -16.52 -6.19
C ASN A 11 -0.54 -15.46 -5.10
N THR A 12 0.40 -15.71 -4.17
CA THR A 12 0.74 -14.81 -3.06
C THR A 12 2.06 -14.07 -3.26
N ASP A 13 2.65 -14.13 -4.48
CA ASP A 13 3.78 -13.28 -4.85
C ASP A 13 3.34 -11.81 -4.79
N ALA A 14 4.03 -10.99 -3.99
CA ALA A 14 3.69 -9.59 -3.79
C ALA A 14 3.64 -8.79 -5.10
N ILE A 15 4.53 -9.09 -6.05
CA ILE A 15 4.61 -8.40 -7.34
C ILE A 15 3.47 -8.84 -8.26
N ALA A 16 3.18 -10.15 -8.31
CA ALA A 16 2.03 -10.64 -9.07
C ALA A 16 0.71 -10.08 -8.50
N ARG A 17 0.62 -9.98 -7.17
CA ARG A 17 -0.53 -9.43 -6.46
C ARG A 17 -0.80 -7.96 -6.80
N LEU A 18 0.20 -7.15 -7.18
CA LEU A 18 -0.03 -5.76 -7.62
C LEU A 18 -0.99 -5.74 -8.83
N LYS A 19 -0.71 -6.56 -9.85
CA LYS A 19 -1.53 -6.66 -11.07
C LYS A 19 -2.90 -7.27 -10.80
N ILE A 20 -2.94 -8.34 -10.00
CA ILE A 20 -4.19 -9.03 -9.65
C ILE A 20 -5.11 -8.09 -8.87
N GLN A 21 -4.63 -7.49 -7.78
CA GLN A 21 -5.43 -6.61 -6.93
C GLN A 21 -5.84 -5.33 -7.69
N TYR A 22 -4.95 -4.78 -8.53
CA TYR A 22 -5.32 -3.66 -9.40
C TYR A 22 -6.48 -4.03 -10.33
N GLY A 23 -6.39 -5.17 -11.03
CA GLY A 23 -7.45 -5.65 -11.91
C GLY A 23 -8.76 -5.92 -11.18
N THR A 24 -8.70 -6.62 -10.04
CA THR A 24 -9.88 -6.90 -9.19
C THR A 24 -10.55 -5.60 -8.72
N SER A 25 -9.76 -4.58 -8.39
CA SER A 25 -10.27 -3.28 -7.91
C SER A 25 -11.08 -2.49 -8.95
N LEU A 26 -11.07 -2.88 -10.23
CA LEU A 26 -11.90 -2.25 -11.25
C LEU A 26 -13.40 -2.40 -10.97
N VAL A 27 -13.79 -3.48 -10.31
CA VAL A 27 -15.20 -3.82 -10.04
C VAL A 27 -15.46 -4.09 -8.56
N TYR A 28 -14.48 -4.66 -7.85
CA TYR A 28 -14.66 -5.11 -6.47
C TYR A 28 -13.90 -4.22 -5.47
N PRO A 29 -14.49 -3.84 -4.34
CA PRO A 29 -13.80 -3.01 -3.35
C PRO A 29 -12.71 -3.82 -2.61
N PRO A 30 -11.65 -3.17 -2.09
CA PRO A 30 -10.58 -3.85 -1.34
C PRO A 30 -11.02 -4.68 -0.14
N SER A 31 -12.12 -4.31 0.52
CA SER A 31 -12.72 -5.10 1.60
C SER A 31 -13.21 -6.49 1.18
N THR A 32 -13.27 -6.79 -0.11
CA THR A 32 -13.65 -8.13 -0.60
C THR A 32 -12.45 -9.00 -0.95
N MET A 33 -11.24 -8.44 -0.97
CA MET A 33 -10.04 -9.10 -1.48
C MET A 33 -9.22 -9.75 -0.35
N GLY A 34 -9.31 -11.07 -0.16
CA GLY A 34 -8.40 -11.79 0.72
C GLY A 34 -6.95 -11.71 0.22
N ALA A 35 -6.02 -11.28 1.07
CA ALA A 35 -4.62 -11.08 0.71
C ALA A 35 -3.68 -11.37 1.89
N HIS A 36 -2.88 -12.43 1.78
CA HIS A 36 -1.99 -12.87 2.85
C HIS A 36 -0.52 -12.62 2.51
N VAL A 37 0.25 -12.32 3.56
CA VAL A 37 1.71 -12.43 3.53
C VAL A 37 2.07 -13.91 3.58
N SER A 38 2.86 -14.40 2.62
CA SER A 38 3.34 -15.78 2.57
C SER A 38 4.86 -15.89 2.70
N ALA A 39 5.35 -17.13 2.79
CA ALA A 39 6.78 -17.46 2.80
C ALA A 39 7.48 -17.06 1.49
N ILE A 40 8.81 -16.94 1.55
CA ILE A 40 9.70 -16.76 0.40
C ILE A 40 10.83 -17.82 0.39
N PRO A 41 11.38 -18.22 -0.77
CA PRO A 41 10.91 -17.89 -2.12
C PRO A 41 9.43 -18.25 -2.34
N ASN A 42 8.68 -17.40 -3.03
CA ASN A 42 7.25 -17.58 -3.19
C ASN A 42 6.95 -18.97 -3.81
N HIS A 43 5.96 -19.70 -3.31
CA HIS A 43 5.72 -21.08 -3.75
C HIS A 43 5.22 -21.18 -5.20
N GLN A 44 4.54 -20.16 -5.73
CA GLN A 44 3.98 -20.17 -7.09
C GLN A 44 4.97 -19.67 -8.14
N THR A 45 5.81 -18.69 -7.81
CA THR A 45 6.68 -17.98 -8.77
C THR A 45 8.17 -18.12 -8.49
N GLN A 46 8.53 -18.64 -7.31
CA GLN A 46 9.91 -18.73 -6.82
C GLN A 46 10.59 -17.36 -6.61
N ARG A 47 9.84 -16.25 -6.67
CA ARG A 47 10.37 -14.90 -6.39
C ARG A 47 10.62 -14.71 -4.89
N ALA A 48 11.78 -14.18 -4.53
CA ALA A 48 12.05 -13.69 -3.19
C ALA A 48 11.76 -12.17 -3.13
N THR A 49 10.99 -11.76 -2.12
CA THR A 49 10.61 -10.35 -1.90
C THR A 49 10.62 -10.03 -0.41
N ASP A 50 11.08 -8.85 -0.04
CA ASP A 50 11.15 -8.44 1.37
C ASP A 50 9.79 -8.48 2.07
N LEU A 51 9.83 -8.63 3.39
CA LEU A 51 8.61 -8.69 4.20
C LEU A 51 7.81 -7.38 4.16
N ALA A 52 8.49 -6.25 3.94
CA ALA A 52 7.86 -4.93 3.81
C ALA A 52 6.90 -4.86 2.60
N ILE A 53 7.35 -5.26 1.41
CA ILE A 53 6.51 -5.23 0.20
C ILE A 53 5.38 -6.26 0.28
N ARG A 54 5.65 -7.46 0.81
CA ARG A 54 4.60 -8.47 1.06
C ARG A 54 3.52 -7.92 1.99
N GLY A 55 3.93 -7.28 3.09
CA GLY A 55 3.01 -6.66 4.04
C GLY A 55 2.17 -5.55 3.42
N ASN A 56 2.78 -4.61 2.70
CA ASN A 56 2.07 -3.51 2.05
C ASN A 56 1.12 -3.98 0.95
N ALA A 57 1.53 -4.96 0.13
CA ALA A 57 0.68 -5.57 -0.89
C ALA A 57 -0.54 -6.27 -0.24
N ALA A 58 -0.33 -7.02 0.85
CA ALA A 58 -1.39 -7.71 1.58
C ALA A 58 -2.36 -6.76 2.32
N MET A 59 -1.85 -5.67 2.90
CA MET A 59 -2.68 -4.60 3.52
C MET A 59 -3.58 -3.86 2.52
N SER A 60 -3.34 -4.04 1.22
CA SER A 60 -4.15 -3.45 0.17
C SER A 60 -5.41 -4.27 -0.17
N GLY A 61 -5.60 -5.38 0.53
CA GLY A 61 -6.87 -6.07 0.68
C GLY A 61 -7.15 -6.35 2.15
N LEU A 62 -7.67 -7.54 2.45
CA LEU A 62 -7.83 -8.05 3.79
C LEU A 62 -6.58 -8.80 4.23
N LEU A 63 -5.72 -8.11 5.00
CA LEU A 63 -4.47 -8.65 5.55
C LEU A 63 -4.70 -9.95 6.34
N GLY A 64 -3.88 -10.95 6.02
CA GLY A 64 -3.64 -12.14 6.83
C GLY A 64 -2.22 -12.68 6.64
N TYR A 65 -1.93 -13.82 7.24
CA TYR A 65 -0.61 -14.48 7.16
C TYR A 65 -0.79 -15.96 6.85
N GLU A 66 0.01 -16.47 5.92
CA GLU A 66 -0.07 -17.83 5.41
C GLU A 66 1.35 -18.38 5.23
N LEU A 67 2.00 -18.62 6.37
CA LEU A 67 3.37 -19.13 6.47
C LEU A 67 3.60 -19.70 7.87
N ASP A 68 4.63 -20.54 8.02
CA ASP A 68 4.98 -21.12 9.33
C ASP A 68 5.67 -20.09 10.22
N LEU A 69 4.93 -19.56 11.20
CA LEU A 69 5.42 -18.56 12.16
C LEU A 69 6.55 -19.09 13.05
N THR A 70 6.70 -20.41 13.20
CA THR A 70 7.76 -21.02 14.02
C THR A 70 9.14 -20.86 13.38
N GLN A 71 9.20 -20.74 12.05
CA GLN A 71 10.44 -20.61 11.27
C GLN A 71 10.93 -19.17 11.11
N LEU A 72 10.13 -18.18 11.52
CA LEU A 72 10.50 -16.77 11.38
C LEU A 72 11.55 -16.34 12.39
N THR A 73 12.46 -15.49 11.91
CA THR A 73 13.44 -14.77 12.72
C THR A 73 12.76 -13.81 13.71
N LYS A 74 13.51 -13.32 14.71
CA LYS A 74 12.97 -12.36 15.68
C LYS A 74 12.60 -11.04 15.01
N GLU A 75 13.40 -10.65 14.03
CA GLU A 75 13.28 -9.43 13.24
C GLU A 75 12.02 -9.50 12.36
N GLU A 76 11.78 -10.62 11.68
CA GLU A 76 10.53 -10.82 10.92
C GLU A 76 9.30 -10.81 11.82
N LYS A 77 9.36 -11.47 12.99
CA LYS A 77 8.26 -11.44 13.98
C LYS A 77 7.97 -10.03 14.47
N ALA A 78 9.00 -9.21 14.68
CA ALA A 78 8.84 -7.80 15.04
C ALA A 78 8.16 -7.01 13.93
N GLN A 79 8.60 -7.16 12.69
CA GLN A 79 7.96 -6.54 11.52
C GLN A 79 6.49 -6.96 11.37
N ILE A 80 6.18 -8.26 11.52
CA ILE A 80 4.79 -8.75 11.50
C ILE A 80 3.95 -8.10 12.61
N LYS A 81 4.51 -7.96 13.82
CA LYS A 81 3.81 -7.30 14.94
C LYS A 81 3.51 -5.83 14.62
N GLU A 82 4.43 -5.12 14.00
CA GLU A 82 4.24 -3.75 13.53
C GLU A 82 3.18 -3.68 12.43
N GLN A 83 3.25 -4.58 11.44
CA GLN A 83 2.26 -4.69 10.37
C GLN A 83 0.85 -4.93 10.91
N ILE A 84 0.68 -5.85 11.87
CA ILE A 84 -0.60 -6.12 12.53
C ILE A 84 -1.09 -4.89 13.31
N THR A 85 -0.20 -4.24 14.04
CA THR A 85 -0.54 -3.06 14.84
C THR A 85 -1.02 -1.92 13.94
N PHE A 86 -0.28 -1.63 12.89
CA PHE A 86 -0.63 -0.63 11.88
C PHE A 86 -1.97 -0.97 11.22
N TYR A 87 -2.12 -2.20 10.71
CA TYR A 87 -3.35 -2.60 10.03
C TYR A 87 -4.55 -2.53 10.98
N LYS A 88 -4.44 -2.97 12.24
CA LYS A 88 -5.54 -2.84 13.22
C LYS A 88 -5.91 -1.38 13.49
N LYS A 89 -4.93 -0.49 13.57
CA LYS A 89 -5.16 0.95 13.78
C LYS A 89 -5.90 1.58 12.59
N HIS A 90 -5.55 1.20 11.36
CA HIS A 90 -6.05 1.85 10.15
C HIS A 90 -7.03 1.02 9.30
N ARG A 91 -7.41 -0.20 9.73
CA ARG A 91 -8.25 -1.12 8.95
C ARG A 91 -9.58 -0.52 8.51
N ARG A 92 -10.17 0.39 9.30
CA ARG A 92 -11.42 1.05 8.91
C ARG A 92 -11.22 1.86 7.63
N LEU A 93 -10.13 2.61 7.54
CA LEU A 93 -9.74 3.33 6.32
C LEU A 93 -9.40 2.37 5.18
N LEU A 94 -8.56 1.35 5.44
CA LEU A 94 -8.11 0.42 4.40
C LEU A 94 -9.23 -0.47 3.83
N GLN A 95 -10.26 -0.77 4.61
CA GLN A 95 -11.37 -1.64 4.18
C GLN A 95 -12.56 -0.85 3.63
N LEU A 96 -12.86 0.31 4.21
CA LEU A 96 -14.10 1.06 3.95
C LEU A 96 -13.86 2.47 3.38
N GLY A 97 -12.61 2.92 3.32
CA GLY A 97 -12.25 4.17 2.69
C GLY A 97 -12.40 4.12 1.17
N ARG A 98 -12.41 5.31 0.56
CA ARG A 98 -12.40 5.44 -0.90
C ARG A 98 -11.06 4.99 -1.43
N PHE A 99 -11.05 3.92 -2.20
CA PHE A 99 -9.88 3.43 -2.92
C PHE A 99 -9.68 4.19 -4.23
N VAL A 100 -8.46 4.65 -4.50
CA VAL A 100 -8.07 5.37 -5.71
C VAL A 100 -6.78 4.77 -6.26
N ARG A 101 -6.83 4.31 -7.52
CA ARG A 101 -5.63 3.89 -8.26
C ARG A 101 -4.86 5.12 -8.73
N LEU A 102 -3.55 5.17 -8.47
CA LEU A 102 -2.68 6.30 -8.83
C LEU A 102 -1.74 5.93 -9.98
N LEU A 103 -1.06 4.78 -9.88
CA LEU A 103 -0.18 4.24 -10.93
C LEU A 103 -0.59 2.81 -11.26
N SER A 104 -0.67 2.52 -12.57
CA SER A 104 -1.02 1.20 -13.07
C SER A 104 0.20 0.28 -13.15
N PRO A 105 0.17 -0.92 -12.54
CA PRO A 105 1.23 -1.91 -12.70
C PRO A 105 1.30 -2.50 -14.13
N TYR A 106 0.41 -2.08 -15.03
CA TYR A 106 0.39 -2.47 -16.44
C TYR A 106 1.06 -1.43 -17.36
N GLU A 107 1.29 -0.21 -16.87
CA GLU A 107 1.77 0.92 -17.68
C GLU A 107 3.23 1.29 -17.39
N GLY A 108 3.86 0.67 -16.40
CA GLY A 108 5.24 0.97 -16.03
C GLY A 108 5.80 0.04 -14.96
N ASN A 109 6.94 0.46 -14.40
CA ASN A 109 7.69 -0.27 -13.39
C ASN A 109 7.15 -0.08 -11.96
N ASP A 110 6.32 0.92 -11.75
CA ASP A 110 5.79 1.31 -10.45
C ASP A 110 4.28 1.09 -10.37
N ALA A 111 3.78 0.85 -9.16
CA ALA A 111 2.36 0.79 -8.86
C ALA A 111 2.05 1.60 -7.62
N ALA A 112 0.89 2.25 -7.59
CA ALA A 112 0.50 3.03 -6.43
C ALA A 112 -1.02 3.16 -6.33
N TRP A 113 -1.50 3.21 -5.10
CA TRP A 113 -2.90 3.48 -4.79
C TRP A 113 -3.04 4.12 -3.42
N LEU A 114 -4.22 4.68 -3.19
CA LEU A 114 -4.55 5.52 -2.06
C LEU A 114 -5.91 5.12 -1.47
N TYR A 115 -6.01 5.17 -0.15
CA TYR A 115 -7.26 5.05 0.60
C TYR A 115 -7.55 6.38 1.28
N VAL A 116 -8.70 6.98 1.03
CA VAL A 116 -9.12 8.25 1.64
C VAL A 116 -10.35 8.05 2.52
N SER A 117 -10.38 8.64 3.71
CA SER A 117 -11.53 8.59 4.60
C SER A 117 -12.72 9.34 3.98
N PRO A 118 -13.98 9.01 4.32
CA PRO A 118 -15.15 9.69 3.76
C PRO A 118 -15.19 11.21 4.01
N ASP A 119 -14.65 11.66 5.14
CA ASP A 119 -14.50 13.08 5.50
C ASP A 119 -13.20 13.71 4.96
N LYS A 120 -12.42 12.95 4.19
CA LYS A 120 -11.12 13.32 3.63
C LYS A 120 -10.06 13.74 4.65
N LYS A 121 -10.25 13.46 5.94
CA LYS A 121 -9.29 13.85 6.99
C LYS A 121 -8.15 12.85 7.21
N GLU A 122 -8.22 11.66 6.65
CA GLU A 122 -7.17 10.65 6.75
C GLU A 122 -6.95 9.99 5.39
N ALA A 123 -5.69 9.78 5.02
CA ALA A 123 -5.34 9.08 3.79
C ALA A 123 -4.10 8.19 3.95
N ILE A 124 -4.09 7.01 3.33
CA ILE A 124 -2.93 6.11 3.29
C ILE A 124 -2.59 5.79 1.84
N VAL A 125 -1.35 6.06 1.45
CA VAL A 125 -0.80 5.75 0.14
C VAL A 125 0.12 4.55 0.25
N PHE A 126 -0.01 3.61 -0.68
CA PHE A 126 0.99 2.58 -0.91
C PHE A 126 1.65 2.81 -2.27
N TYR A 127 2.97 2.82 -2.28
CA TYR A 127 3.79 2.85 -3.48
C TYR A 127 4.66 1.60 -3.53
N PHE A 128 4.84 1.06 -4.74
CA PHE A 128 5.60 -0.14 -5.02
C PHE A 128 6.46 0.09 -6.26
N ARG A 129 7.73 -0.30 -6.17
CA ARG A 129 8.66 -0.35 -7.30
C ARG A 129 9.02 -1.80 -7.59
N VAL A 130 8.89 -2.22 -8.84
CA VAL A 130 9.19 -3.61 -9.22
C VAL A 130 10.69 -3.79 -9.40
N LEU A 131 11.33 -3.04 -10.29
CA LEU A 131 12.77 -3.14 -10.53
C LEU A 131 13.49 -1.87 -10.08
N ALA A 132 14.64 -2.02 -9.44
CA ALA A 132 15.55 -0.91 -9.21
C ALA A 132 16.25 -0.53 -10.52
N GLU A 133 16.43 0.78 -10.72
CA GLU A 133 17.19 1.32 -11.83
C GLU A 133 18.38 2.11 -11.28
N ALA A 134 19.58 1.83 -11.83
CA ALA A 134 20.77 2.56 -11.47
C ALA A 134 20.65 4.01 -11.94
N SER A 135 20.91 4.97 -11.05
CA SER A 135 20.76 6.40 -11.35
C SER A 135 19.35 6.78 -11.83
N ALA A 136 18.32 6.12 -11.27
CA ALA A 136 16.93 6.44 -11.57
C ALA A 136 16.62 7.93 -11.34
N PRO A 137 15.76 8.55 -12.16
CA PRO A 137 15.31 9.91 -11.92
C PRO A 137 14.49 9.99 -10.63
N LEU A 138 14.38 11.20 -10.08
CA LEU A 138 13.43 11.46 -8.98
C LEU A 138 12.01 11.17 -9.44
N VAL A 139 11.27 10.43 -8.63
CA VAL A 139 9.88 10.08 -8.90
C VAL A 139 8.97 10.95 -8.04
N THR A 140 8.06 11.65 -8.70
CA THR A 140 7.00 12.42 -8.03
C THR A 140 5.67 11.71 -8.20
N LEU A 141 5.02 11.40 -7.09
CA LEU A 141 3.70 10.75 -7.05
C LEU A 141 2.63 11.80 -6.74
N LYS A 142 1.74 12.05 -7.70
CA LYS A 142 0.55 12.89 -7.49
C LYS A 142 -0.57 12.09 -6.83
N LEU A 143 -1.20 12.67 -5.83
CA LEU A 143 -2.34 12.06 -5.12
C LEU A 143 -3.66 12.48 -5.76
N ALA A 144 -4.76 11.90 -5.29
CA ALA A 144 -6.09 12.19 -5.79
C ALA A 144 -7.16 11.96 -4.71
N GLY A 145 -8.28 12.68 -4.80
CA GLY A 145 -9.43 12.47 -3.92
C GLY A 145 -9.28 13.07 -2.52
N LEU A 146 -8.23 13.85 -2.27
CA LEU A 146 -8.08 14.67 -1.06
C LEU A 146 -8.98 15.91 -1.12
N ASP A 147 -9.03 16.65 -0.02
CA ASP A 147 -9.68 17.95 0.02
C ASP A 147 -8.69 19.05 -0.31
N PRO A 148 -8.89 19.84 -1.38
CA PRO A 148 -7.94 20.88 -1.78
C PRO A 148 -7.76 21.98 -0.72
N ASP A 149 -8.76 22.20 0.13
CA ASP A 149 -8.74 23.29 1.12
C ASP A 149 -8.19 22.84 2.49
N LEU A 150 -7.91 21.54 2.66
CA LEU A 150 -7.33 21.01 3.89
C LEU A 150 -5.81 20.91 3.82
N THR A 151 -5.20 21.11 4.97
CA THR A 151 -3.76 20.87 5.19
C THR A 151 -3.55 19.52 5.85
N TYR A 152 -2.65 18.70 5.30
CA TYR A 152 -2.33 17.35 5.76
C TYR A 152 -0.93 17.28 6.38
N GLN A 153 -0.75 16.42 7.38
CA GLN A 153 0.54 16.08 7.96
C GLN A 153 0.93 14.64 7.63
N SER A 154 2.19 14.43 7.25
CA SER A 154 2.80 13.11 7.11
C SER A 154 4.31 13.20 7.37
N GLY A 155 4.88 12.24 8.11
CA GLY A 155 6.34 12.18 8.32
C GLY A 155 6.95 13.40 9.03
N GLY A 156 6.14 14.22 9.72
CA GLY A 156 6.59 15.49 10.33
C GLY A 156 6.49 16.70 9.39
N GLU A 157 6.17 16.49 8.12
CA GLU A 157 5.97 17.53 7.12
C GLU A 157 4.48 17.89 6.98
N THR A 158 4.20 19.04 6.35
CA THR A 158 2.87 19.60 6.16
C THR A 158 2.66 19.95 4.68
N PHE A 159 1.49 19.62 4.13
CA PHE A 159 1.18 19.77 2.71
C PHE A 159 -0.26 20.26 2.52
N GLY A 160 -0.50 21.17 1.58
CA GLY A 160 -1.85 21.43 1.06
C GLY A 160 -2.41 20.22 0.31
N GLY A 161 -3.72 19.96 0.44
CA GLY A 161 -4.37 18.89 -0.31
C GLY A 161 -4.36 19.15 -1.82
N ASP A 162 -4.43 20.41 -2.23
CA ASP A 162 -4.22 20.85 -3.60
C ASP A 162 -2.78 20.62 -4.07
N GLU A 163 -1.77 20.94 -3.26
CA GLU A 163 -0.36 20.68 -3.53
C GLU A 163 -0.09 19.19 -3.76
N LEU A 164 -0.61 18.32 -2.88
CA LEU A 164 -0.48 16.87 -3.00
C LEU A 164 -1.11 16.33 -4.29
N MET A 165 -2.17 16.96 -4.79
CA MET A 165 -2.85 16.53 -6.02
C MET A 165 -2.24 17.15 -7.30
N GLN A 166 -1.74 18.38 -7.25
CA GLN A 166 -1.22 19.09 -8.41
C GLN A 166 0.29 18.91 -8.61
N LEU A 167 1.05 19.01 -7.52
CA LEU A 167 2.52 18.88 -7.51
C LEU A 167 2.92 17.44 -7.20
N GLY A 168 2.29 16.83 -6.19
CA GLY A 168 2.64 15.50 -5.69
C GLY A 168 3.75 15.52 -4.64
N LEU A 169 4.22 14.34 -4.26
CA LEU A 169 5.33 14.17 -3.32
C LEU A 169 6.46 13.34 -3.94
N TYR A 170 7.68 13.55 -3.45
CA TYR A 170 8.80 12.69 -3.82
C TYR A 170 8.67 11.32 -3.16
N ILE A 171 8.85 10.28 -3.96
CA ILE A 171 9.21 8.96 -3.46
C ILE A 171 10.64 9.04 -2.94
N ASP A 172 10.93 8.34 -1.83
CA ASP A 172 12.26 8.34 -1.22
C ASP A 172 13.33 8.02 -2.28
N PRO A 173 14.27 8.96 -2.57
CA PRO A 173 15.33 8.74 -3.54
C PRO A 173 16.29 7.63 -3.12
N HIS A 174 16.29 7.25 -1.83
CA HIS A 174 17.08 6.15 -1.29
C HIS A 174 16.30 4.83 -1.22
N LEU A 175 15.11 4.75 -1.82
CA LEU A 175 14.36 3.50 -1.95
C LEU A 175 15.13 2.52 -2.85
N ALA A 176 15.92 1.67 -2.21
CA ALA A 176 16.89 0.80 -2.86
C ALA A 176 16.39 -0.63 -3.03
N GLY A 177 16.95 -1.32 -4.03
CA GLY A 177 16.68 -2.74 -4.31
C GLY A 177 15.43 -2.97 -5.16
N ASP A 178 15.38 -4.15 -5.76
CA ASP A 178 14.17 -4.63 -6.43
C ASP A 178 13.05 -4.82 -5.41
N TYR A 179 11.80 -4.71 -5.87
CA TYR A 179 10.62 -5.00 -5.07
C TYR A 179 10.51 -4.14 -3.80
N ALA A 180 10.90 -2.88 -3.91
CA ALA A 180 10.86 -1.92 -2.82
C ALA A 180 9.46 -1.28 -2.68
N THR A 181 9.14 -0.82 -1.47
CA THR A 181 7.84 -0.20 -1.18
C THR A 181 7.98 0.97 -0.22
N GLN A 182 7.08 1.94 -0.34
CA GLN A 182 6.93 3.03 0.60
C GLN A 182 5.47 3.23 0.93
N ARG A 183 5.19 3.61 2.19
CA ARG A 183 3.84 3.88 2.67
C ARG A 183 3.81 5.25 3.32
N PHE A 184 2.83 6.07 2.94
CA PHE A 184 2.60 7.38 3.52
C PHE A 184 1.26 7.38 4.26
N HIS A 185 1.20 8.04 5.41
CA HIS A 185 -0.02 8.24 6.19
C HIS A 185 -0.23 9.73 6.42
N PHE A 186 -1.32 10.26 5.86
CA PHE A 186 -1.69 11.67 5.92
C PHE A 186 -2.87 11.85 6.88
N VAL A 187 -2.79 12.87 7.72
CA VAL A 187 -3.89 13.29 8.62
C VAL A 187 -4.09 14.78 8.48
N ALA A 188 -5.34 15.22 8.27
CA ALA A 188 -5.68 16.64 8.20
C ALA A 188 -5.43 17.31 9.56
N LYS A 189 -4.81 18.50 9.53
CA LYS A 189 -4.71 19.36 10.70
C LYS A 189 -6.10 19.81 11.13
N ALA A 190 -6.30 19.96 12.44
CA ALA A 190 -7.44 20.72 12.93
C ALA A 190 -7.35 22.15 12.38
N PRO A 191 -8.48 22.78 12.01
CA PRO A 191 -8.49 24.21 11.73
C PRO A 191 -7.87 24.94 12.92
N HIS A 192 -6.99 25.91 12.66
CA HIS A 192 -6.51 26.80 13.70
C HIS A 192 -7.74 27.47 14.36
N GLU A 193 -7.96 27.23 15.66
CA GLU A 193 -8.86 28.06 16.50
C GLU A 193 -8.30 29.48 16.65
#